data_AF-A0A968T1Z5-F1
#
_entry.id   AF-A0A968T1Z5-F1
#
_cell.length_a   1.000
_cell.length_b   1.000
_cell.length_c   1.000
_cell.angle_alpha   90.00
_cell.angle_beta   90.00
_cell.angle_gamma   90.00
#
_symmetry.space_group_name_H-M   'P 1'
#
loop_
_entity.id
_entity.type
_entity.pdbx_description
1 polymer ?
#
loop_
_entity_poly.entity_id
_entity_poly.type
_entity_poly.pdbx_seq_one_letter_code
_entity_poly.pdbx_strand_id
1 'polypeptide(L)'
;MQDLIRHFPTFVMIGIIVVVGASQFHRGVGAILGMLFWSVVGGWGYFMYRQGGAIGFPGLPLPEPLFYGLCCAFLALQIVTFLSFRSARKRRREFREELRR
;
A
#
# COMPACT_ATOMS: atom_id res chain seq x y z
N MET A 1 -1.70 22.85 -10.47
CA MET A 1 -0.80 21.72 -10.14
C MET A 1 -0.05 21.93 -8.82
N GLN A 2 0.42 23.14 -8.50
CA GLN A 2 1.16 23.41 -7.26
C GLN A 2 0.38 23.07 -5.98
N ASP A 3 -0.94 23.33 -5.92
CA ASP A 3 -1.75 22.95 -4.76
C ASP A 3 -1.86 21.44 -4.58
N LEU A 4 -1.94 20.69 -5.70
CA LEU A 4 -2.00 19.22 -5.69
C LEU A 4 -0.71 18.61 -5.10
N ILE A 5 0.44 19.25 -5.37
CA ILE A 5 1.75 18.86 -4.84
C ILE A 5 1.82 19.13 -3.33
N ARG A 6 1.34 20.29 -2.88
CA ARG A 6 1.33 20.66 -1.45
C ARG A 6 0.47 19.71 -0.60
N HIS A 7 -0.65 19.24 -1.15
CA HIS A 7 -1.54 18.30 -0.47
C HIS A 7 -1.18 16.83 -0.67
N PHE A 8 -0.17 16.50 -1.47
CA PHE A 8 0.25 15.12 -1.73
C PHE A 8 0.53 14.32 -0.44
N PRO A 9 1.31 14.82 0.55
CA PRO A 9 1.52 14.10 1.80
C PRO A 9 0.22 13.88 2.59
N THR A 10 -0.72 14.82 2.49
CA THR A 10 -2.03 14.72 3.14
C THR A 10 -2.87 13.61 2.51
N PHE A 11 -2.92 13.53 1.17
CA PHE A 11 -3.61 12.44 0.47
C PHE A 11 -2.98 11.08 0.76
N VAL A 12 -1.65 10.99 0.81
CA VAL A 12 -0.95 9.76 1.17
C VAL A 12 -1.28 9.34 2.60
N MET A 13 -1.26 10.27 3.56
CA MET A 13 -1.66 10.00 4.95
C MET A 13 -3.10 9.50 5.06
N ILE A 14 -4.06 10.18 4.44
CA ILE A 14 -5.46 9.77 4.44
C ILE A 14 -5.61 8.38 3.80
N GLY A 15 -4.93 8.12 2.68
CA GLY A 15 -4.95 6.83 2.02
C GLY A 15 -4.37 5.71 2.87
N ILE A 16 -3.29 5.96 3.61
CA ILE A 16 -2.73 5.00 4.58
C ILE A 16 -3.77 4.68 5.66
N ILE A 17 -4.43 5.69 6.23
CA ILE A 17 -5.47 5.48 7.26
C ILE A 17 -6.61 4.63 6.71
N VAL A 18 -7.07 4.89 5.48
CA VAL A 18 -8.14 4.12 4.83
C VAL A 18 -7.71 2.67 4.59
N VAL A 19 -6.50 2.44 4.06
CA VAL A 19 -5.98 1.09 3.80
C VAL A 19 -5.81 0.31 5.11
N VAL A 20 -5.26 0.95 6.14
CA VAL A 20 -5.09 0.35 7.47
C VAL A 20 -6.45 0.05 8.08
N GLY A 21 -7.40 0.98 8.03
CA GLY A 21 -8.77 0.77 8.50
C GLY A 21 -9.44 -0.42 7.80
N ALA A 22 -9.38 -0.46 6.46
CA ALA A 22 -9.94 -1.57 5.67
C ALA A 22 -9.27 -2.92 5.98
N SER A 23 -7.97 -2.92 6.29
CA SER A 23 -7.23 -4.13 6.67
C SER A 23 -7.68 -4.74 8.00
N GLN A 24 -8.18 -3.91 8.93
CA GLN A 24 -8.72 -4.37 10.22
C GLN A 24 -10.05 -5.13 10.04
N PHE A 25 -10.92 -4.66 9.14
CA PHE A 25 -12.20 -5.32 8.87
C PHE A 25 -12.04 -6.60 8.04
N HIS A 26 -11.23 -6.57 6.99
CA HIS A 26 -11.01 -7.73 6.13
C HIS A 26 -9.60 -7.75 5.56
N ARG A 27 -8.73 -8.60 6.13
CA ARG A 27 -7.31 -8.73 5.76
C ARG A 27 -7.09 -8.89 4.26
N GLY A 28 -7.94 -9.67 3.58
CA GLY A 28 -7.83 -9.87 2.12
C GLY A 28 -8.17 -8.62 1.30
N VAL A 29 -9.13 -7.80 1.76
CA VAL A 29 -9.54 -6.57 1.04
C VAL A 29 -8.52 -5.47 1.31
N GLY A 30 -8.06 -5.35 2.56
CA GLY A 30 -6.99 -4.42 2.92
C GLY A 30 -5.70 -4.67 2.15
N ALA A 31 -5.32 -5.93 1.92
CA ALA A 31 -4.14 -6.25 1.12
C ALA A 31 -4.29 -5.81 -0.35
N ILE A 32 -5.45 -6.07 -0.98
CA ILE A 32 -5.72 -5.64 -2.36
C ILE A 32 -5.74 -4.11 -2.47
N LEU A 33 -6.45 -3.44 -1.55
CA LEU A 33 -6.49 -1.97 -1.50
C LEU A 33 -5.10 -1.38 -1.26
N GLY A 34 -4.30 -2.01 -0.40
CA GLY A 34 -2.92 -1.60 -0.17
C GLY A 34 -2.05 -1.71 -1.41
N MET A 35 -2.15 -2.80 -2.18
CA MET A 35 -1.42 -2.95 -3.45
C MET A 35 -1.82 -1.85 -4.46
N LEU A 36 -3.12 -1.62 -4.62
CA LEU A 36 -3.62 -0.57 -5.52
C LEU A 36 -3.14 0.80 -5.07
N PHE A 37 -3.27 1.10 -3.78
CA PHE A 37 -2.86 2.37 -3.19
C PHE A 37 -1.37 2.64 -3.43
N TRP A 38 -0.48 1.71 -3.09
CA TRP A 38 0.97 1.90 -3.28
C TRP A 38 1.37 1.97 -4.75
N SER A 39 0.64 1.28 -5.65
CA SER A 39 0.85 1.40 -7.10
C SER A 39 0.49 2.80 -7.60
N VAL A 40 -0.65 3.36 -7.15
CA VAL A 40 -1.10 4.71 -7.50
C VAL A 40 -0.16 5.76 -6.90
N VAL A 41 0.25 5.60 -5.64
CA VAL A 41 1.20 6.51 -4.98
C VAL A 41 2.57 6.48 -5.68
N GLY A 42 3.06 5.30 -6.05
CA GLY A 42 4.30 5.18 -6.82
C GLY A 42 4.20 5.82 -8.20
N GLY A 43 3.11 5.58 -8.93
CA GLY A 43 2.87 6.18 -10.25
C GLY A 43 2.71 7.70 -10.19
N TRP A 44 1.93 8.21 -9.24
CA TRP A 44 1.81 9.65 -9.00
C TRP A 44 3.15 10.25 -8.60
N GLY A 45 3.88 9.58 -7.71
CA GLY A 45 5.19 10.03 -7.28
C GLY A 45 6.18 10.19 -8.42
N TYR A 46 6.15 9.26 -9.38
CA TYR A 46 6.92 9.36 -10.62
C TYR A 46 6.64 10.63 -11.42
N PHE A 47 5.37 10.98 -11.60
CA PHE A 47 5.01 12.23 -12.28
C PHE A 47 5.53 13.47 -11.54
N MET A 48 5.55 13.43 -10.20
CA MET A 48 6.00 14.58 -9.40
C MET A 48 7.52 14.77 -9.44
N TYR A 49 8.30 13.69 -9.32
CA TYR A 49 9.76 13.77 -9.46
C TYR A 49 10.17 14.20 -10.88
N ARG A 50 9.47 13.74 -11.91
CA ARG A 50 9.69 14.17 -13.31
C ARG A 50 9.45 15.65 -13.56
N GLN A 51 8.56 16.27 -12.79
CA GLN A 51 8.28 17.71 -12.87
C GLN A 51 9.25 18.56 -12.03
N GLY A 52 10.29 17.94 -11.44
CA GLY A 52 11.23 18.62 -10.54
C GLY A 52 10.66 18.85 -9.14
N GLY A 53 9.53 18.22 -8.80
CA GLY A 53 8.98 18.23 -7.45
C GLY A 53 9.75 17.29 -6.52
N ALA A 54 9.82 17.64 -5.23
CA ALA A 54 10.31 16.75 -4.19
C ALA A 54 9.13 16.25 -3.36
N ILE A 55 8.97 14.93 -3.28
CA ILE A 55 8.03 14.30 -2.35
C ILE A 55 8.75 14.08 -1.04
N GLY A 56 8.20 14.58 0.05
CA GLY A 56 8.82 14.49 1.36
C GLY A 56 7.88 14.92 2.47
N PHE A 57 8.28 14.66 3.71
CA PHE A 57 7.62 15.25 4.86
C PHE A 57 7.90 16.75 4.88
N PRO A 58 7.05 17.57 5.53
CA PRO A 58 7.32 18.99 5.70
C PRO A 58 8.73 19.19 6.28
N GLY A 59 9.65 19.77 5.50
CA GLY A 59 11.04 20.02 5.89
C GLY A 59 12.08 18.95 5.52
N LEU A 60 11.68 17.79 4.98
CA LEU A 60 12.60 16.72 4.59
C LEU A 60 12.23 16.18 3.19
N PRO A 61 12.83 16.73 2.11
CA PRO A 61 12.64 16.21 0.76
C PRO A 61 13.24 14.81 0.68
N LEU A 62 12.42 13.82 0.32
CA LEU A 62 12.88 12.44 0.19
C LEU A 62 13.55 12.27 -1.18
N PRO A 63 14.77 11.69 -1.24
CA PRO A 63 15.38 11.29 -2.50
C PRO A 63 14.48 10.33 -3.27
N GLU A 64 14.36 10.55 -4.57
CA GLU A 64 13.62 9.68 -5.50
C GLU A 64 13.90 8.16 -5.30
N PRO A 65 15.16 7.69 -5.20
CA PRO A 65 15.42 6.26 -5.00
C PRO A 65 14.88 5.73 -3.66
N LEU A 66 14.90 6.54 -2.60
CA LEU A 66 14.34 6.14 -1.30
C LEU A 66 12.81 6.08 -1.36
N PHE A 67 12.18 6.99 -2.08
CA PHE A 67 10.72 7.00 -2.25
C PHE A 67 10.22 5.73 -2.95
N TYR A 68 10.83 5.35 -4.07
CA TYR A 68 10.45 4.10 -4.74
C TYR A 68 10.84 2.87 -3.94
N GLY A 69 11.97 2.90 -3.22
CA GLY A 69 12.36 1.84 -2.31
C GLY A 69 11.27 1.57 -1.26
N LEU A 70 10.74 2.63 -0.64
CA LEU A 70 9.64 2.52 0.32
C LEU A 70 8.36 2.01 -0.35
N CYS A 71 7.97 2.56 -1.50
CA CYS A 71 6.78 2.11 -2.23
C CYS A 71 6.86 0.61 -2.57
N CYS A 72 7.99 0.15 -3.10
CA CYS A 72 8.24 -1.25 -3.41
C CYS A 72 8.22 -2.14 -2.15
N ALA A 73 8.85 -1.70 -1.06
CA ALA A 73 8.85 -2.44 0.20
C ALA A 73 7.43 -2.61 0.76
N PHE A 74 6.64 -1.55 0.78
CA PHE A 74 5.24 -1.63 1.23
C PHE A 74 4.37 -2.49 0.31
N LEU A 75 4.58 -2.39 -1.01
CA LEU A 75 3.87 -3.22 -1.97
C LEU A 75 4.21 -4.70 -1.79
N ALA A 76 5.49 -5.04 -1.58
CA ALA A 76 5.94 -6.39 -1.25
C ALA A 76 5.32 -6.92 0.05
N LEU A 77 5.26 -6.10 1.11
CA LEU A 77 4.59 -6.45 2.37
C LEU A 77 3.11 -6.78 2.16
N GLN A 78 2.40 -6.02 1.32
CA GLN A 78 1.01 -6.29 1.01
C GLN A 78 0.85 -7.60 0.20
N ILE A 79 1.76 -7.89 -0.73
CA ILE A 79 1.79 -9.17 -1.46
C ILE A 79 1.96 -10.34 -0.50
N VAL A 80 2.94 -10.27 0.41
CA VAL A 80 3.17 -11.32 1.41
C VAL A 80 1.94 -11.52 2.30
N THR A 81 1.31 -10.42 2.73
CA THR A 81 0.08 -10.45 3.54
C THR A 81 -1.06 -11.15 2.79
N PHE A 82 -1.22 -10.84 1.50
CA PHE A 82 -2.22 -11.46 0.65
C PHE A 82 -1.98 -12.97 0.45
N LEU A 83 -0.74 -13.37 0.17
CA LEU A 83 -0.35 -14.77 0.01
C LEU A 83 -0.57 -15.57 1.31
N SER A 84 -0.22 -14.99 2.44
CA SER A 84 -0.42 -15.57 3.77
C SER A 84 -1.91 -15.74 4.10
N PHE A 85 -2.74 -14.77 3.72
CA PHE A 85 -4.18 -14.87 3.85
C PHE A 85 -4.76 -16.01 2.99
N ARG A 86 -4.29 -16.15 1.75
CA ARG A 86 -4.73 -17.21 0.83
C ARG A 86 -4.33 -18.60 1.34
N SER A 87 -3.11 -18.76 1.82
CA SER A 87 -2.63 -20.05 2.37
C SER A 87 -3.38 -20.44 3.65
N ALA A 88 -3.64 -19.49 4.55
CA ALA A 88 -4.45 -19.72 5.75
C ALA A 88 -5.89 -20.13 5.42
N ARG A 89 -6.49 -19.51 4.38
CA ARG A 89 -7.85 -19.87 3.94
C ARG A 89 -7.91 -21.27 3.32
N LYS A 90 -6.85 -21.69 2.62
CA LYS A 90 -6.76 -23.04 2.05
C LYS A 90 -6.71 -24.11 3.16
N ARG A 91 -5.80 -23.96 4.13
CA ARG A 91 -5.68 -24.90 5.27
C ARG A 91 -6.98 -25.03 6.08
N ARG A 92 -7.71 -23.92 6.28
CA ARG A 92 -9.02 -23.96 6.97
C ARG A 92 -10.10 -24.72 6.19
N ARG A 93 -10.01 -24.80 4.85
CA ARG A 93 -10.94 -25.61 4.05
C ARG A 93 -10.61 -27.10 4.18
N GLU A 94 -9.34 -27.45 4.05
CA GLU A 94 -8.85 -28.83 4.21
C GLU A 94 -9.24 -29.40 5.58
N PHE A 95 -8.98 -28.67 6.67
CA PHE A 95 -9.38 -29.10 8.02
C PHE A 95 -10.90 -29.24 8.21
N ARG A 96 -11.71 -28.41 7.52
CA ARG A 96 -13.18 -28.52 7.58
C ARG A 96 -13.69 -29.74 6.81
N GLU A 97 -12.99 -30.16 5.77
CA GLU A 97 -13.30 -31.38 5.01
C GLU A 97 -12.92 -32.64 5.79
N GLU A 98 -11.81 -32.61 6.54
CA GLU A 98 -11.44 -33.69 7.47
C GLU A 98 -12.51 -33.90 8.56
N LEU A 99 -13.05 -32.83 9.15
CA LEU A 99 -14.13 -32.91 10.16
C LEU A 99 -15.48 -33.44 9.64
N ARG A 100 -15.66 -33.51 8.31
CA ARG A 100 -16.90 -34.02 7.70
C ARG A 100 -16.83 -35.50 7.29
N ARG A 101 -15.65 -36.10 7.36
CA ARG A 101 -15.45 -37.54 7.12
C ARG A 101 -15.47 -38.29 8.44
#